data_AF-A0A2I0DTY2-F1
#
_entry.id   AF-A0A2I0DTY2-F1
#
_cell.length_a   1.000
_cell.length_b   1.000
_cell.length_c   1.000
_cell.angle_alpha   90.00
_cell.angle_beta   90.00
_cell.angle_gamma   90.00
#
_symmetry.space_group_name_H-M   'P 1'
#
loop_
_entity.id
_entity.type
_entity.pdbx_description
1 polymer ?
#
loop_
_entity_poly.entity_id
_entity_poly.type
_entity_poly.pdbx_seq_one_letter_code
_entity_poly.pdbx_strand_id
1 'polypeptide(L)'
;MKKSLLIGLVILIGSNAIALSGVAYNRIGVVTSELTLTERELGLPYNSGMNKENSGILLGMNWRTATRVENAYNGYNSHEAEVTQAQLLALGFEVPDNEYYGAQSRQLYWALEFDGALHTAEITKAELRYQAALETYTQQPNENNLRLKDDSLVSLKKEKLTNSRLFFVKAALDYESLAAEFSGQDNMLFVKGLAKPYYNVNNNSYRLLLRELLVSNIMVPLEYSEDLSGLSRLGYQDITAPRYTVDIKWGSRLEPWITNVTNKQLGSE
;
A
#
# COMPACT_ATOMS: atom_id res chain seq x y z
N MET A 1 18.01 -43.84 -17.91
CA MET A 1 17.70 -42.60 -18.66
C MET A 1 16.20 -42.37 -18.88
N LYS A 2 15.42 -43.30 -19.47
CA LYS A 2 13.97 -43.08 -19.74
C LYS A 2 13.09 -42.86 -18.49
N LYS A 3 13.34 -43.59 -17.38
CA LYS A 3 12.57 -43.43 -16.12
C LYS A 3 12.83 -42.10 -15.42
N SER A 4 14.09 -41.64 -15.40
CA SER A 4 14.47 -40.35 -14.80
C SER A 4 13.88 -39.16 -15.56
N LEU A 5 13.83 -39.24 -16.90
CA LEU A 5 13.17 -38.25 -17.74
C LEU A 5 11.66 -38.18 -17.47
N LEU A 6 11.01 -39.33 -17.35
CA LEU A 6 9.57 -39.41 -17.05
C LEU A 6 9.27 -38.79 -15.68
N ILE A 7 10.07 -39.11 -14.65
CA ILE A 7 9.91 -38.55 -13.30
C ILE A 7 10.10 -37.04 -13.33
N GLY A 8 11.14 -36.54 -14.01
CA GLY A 8 11.37 -35.11 -14.16
C GLY A 8 10.20 -34.38 -14.85
N LEU A 9 9.64 -34.97 -15.90
CA LEU A 9 8.47 -34.44 -16.60
C LEU A 9 7.23 -34.41 -15.70
N VAL A 10 6.98 -35.47 -14.94
CA VAL A 10 5.85 -35.55 -13.99
C VAL A 10 5.98 -34.49 -12.90
N ILE A 11 7.18 -34.29 -12.35
CA ILE A 11 7.43 -33.24 -11.37
C ILE A 11 7.13 -31.86 -11.96
N LEU A 12 7.62 -31.60 -13.17
CA LEU A 12 7.44 -30.31 -13.84
C LEU A 12 5.98 -30.03 -14.19
N ILE A 13 5.24 -31.02 -14.71
CA ILE A 13 3.81 -30.87 -15.02
C ILE A 13 3.02 -30.72 -13.71
N GLY A 14 3.32 -31.54 -12.70
CA GLY A 14 2.65 -31.50 -11.41
C GLY A 14 2.82 -30.16 -10.69
N SER A 15 4.04 -29.61 -10.66
CA SER A 15 4.29 -28.31 -10.02
C SER A 15 3.55 -27.17 -10.73
N ASN A 16 3.55 -27.16 -12.06
CA ASN A 16 2.84 -26.15 -12.84
C ASN A 16 1.32 -26.28 -12.69
N ALA A 17 0.79 -27.51 -12.67
CA ALA A 17 -0.63 -27.74 -12.43
C ALA A 17 -1.07 -27.19 -11.07
N ILE A 18 -0.32 -27.45 -10.00
CA ILE A 18 -0.61 -26.92 -8.66
C ILE A 18 -0.58 -25.38 -8.65
N ALA A 19 0.44 -24.77 -9.26
CA ALA A 19 0.55 -23.31 -9.33
C ALA A 19 -0.63 -22.67 -10.08
N LEU A 20 -0.98 -23.22 -11.26
CA LEU A 20 -2.09 -22.73 -12.08
C LEU A 20 -3.45 -22.96 -11.41
N SER A 21 -3.65 -24.10 -10.74
CA SER A 21 -4.85 -24.34 -9.94
C SER A 21 -5.02 -23.29 -8.84
N GLY A 22 -3.92 -22.86 -8.21
CA GLY A 22 -3.96 -21.78 -7.22
C GLY A 22 -4.39 -20.43 -7.80
N VAL A 23 -3.96 -20.10 -9.02
CA VAL A 23 -4.38 -18.88 -9.73
C VAL A 23 -5.84 -18.98 -10.15
N ALA A 24 -6.24 -20.12 -10.72
CA ALA A 24 -7.62 -20.38 -11.12
C ALA A 24 -8.57 -20.28 -9.92
N TYR A 25 -8.22 -20.89 -8.78
CA TYR A 25 -8.98 -20.78 -7.54
C TYR A 25 -9.11 -19.34 -7.06
N ASN A 26 -8.03 -18.55 -7.12
CA ASN A 26 -8.08 -17.13 -6.74
C ASN A 26 -9.07 -16.35 -7.62
N ARG A 27 -9.09 -16.60 -8.94
CA ARG A 27 -9.88 -15.83 -9.91
C ARG A 27 -11.33 -16.31 -10.10
N ILE A 28 -11.59 -17.61 -9.96
CA ILE A 28 -12.93 -18.22 -10.16
C ILE A 28 -13.80 -18.06 -8.91
N GLY A 29 -13.17 -17.94 -7.74
CA GLY A 29 -13.88 -17.72 -6.49
C GLY A 29 -14.49 -16.32 -6.37
N VAL A 30 -14.94 -15.99 -5.15
CA VAL A 30 -15.52 -14.68 -4.85
C VAL A 30 -14.43 -13.61 -4.97
N VAL A 31 -14.72 -12.57 -5.75
CA VAL A 31 -13.94 -11.32 -5.77
C VAL A 31 -14.17 -10.63 -4.43
N THR A 32 -13.09 -10.41 -3.69
CA THR A 32 -13.12 -9.85 -2.33
C THR A 32 -13.04 -8.34 -2.34
N SER A 33 -12.35 -7.77 -3.33
CA SER A 33 -12.25 -6.33 -3.57
C SER A 33 -12.01 -6.06 -5.06
N GLU A 34 -12.58 -4.98 -5.58
CA GLU A 34 -12.33 -4.48 -6.94
C GLU A 34 -12.10 -2.98 -6.85
N LEU A 35 -10.95 -2.50 -7.33
CA LEU A 35 -10.55 -1.10 -7.23
C LEU A 35 -9.92 -0.62 -8.54
N THR A 36 -10.17 0.64 -8.86
CA THR A 36 -9.41 1.38 -9.89
C THR A 36 -8.34 2.22 -9.20
N LEU A 37 -7.10 1.73 -9.26
CA LEU A 37 -5.95 2.38 -8.65
C LEU A 37 -5.21 3.25 -9.65
N THR A 38 -4.39 4.17 -9.13
CA THR A 38 -3.55 5.04 -9.95
C THR A 38 -2.07 4.80 -9.63
N GLU A 39 -1.20 5.50 -10.35
CA GLU A 39 0.23 5.57 -10.04
C GLU A 39 0.55 5.92 -8.56
N ARG A 40 -0.36 6.63 -7.86
CA ARG A 40 -0.22 6.95 -6.42
C ARG A 40 -0.17 5.70 -5.56
N GLU A 41 -0.99 4.70 -5.89
CA GLU A 41 -1.12 3.43 -5.17
C GLU A 41 -0.32 2.30 -5.80
N LEU A 42 -0.01 2.40 -7.09
CA LEU A 42 0.71 1.38 -7.86
C LEU A 42 1.90 2.01 -8.57
N GLY A 43 3.02 2.18 -7.86
CA GLY A 43 4.20 2.84 -8.40
C GLY A 43 5.04 1.94 -9.30
N LEU A 44 5.66 2.53 -10.32
CA LEU A 44 6.68 1.85 -11.14
C LEU A 44 7.92 1.48 -10.31
N PRO A 45 8.65 0.42 -10.68
CA PRO A 45 9.80 -0.05 -9.91
C PRO A 45 10.99 0.89 -10.11
N TYR A 46 11.97 0.82 -9.20
CA TYR A 46 13.25 1.50 -9.43
C TYR A 46 13.99 0.82 -10.59
N ASN A 47 14.15 1.54 -11.70
CA ASN A 47 14.93 1.08 -12.84
C ASN A 47 16.43 1.38 -12.61
N SER A 48 17.08 0.60 -11.75
CA SER A 48 18.54 0.67 -11.56
C SER A 48 19.25 -0.48 -12.31
N GLY A 49 20.08 -0.12 -13.30
CA GLY A 49 21.29 -0.84 -13.77
C GLY A 49 21.14 -2.21 -14.44
N MET A 50 20.39 -3.15 -13.85
CA MET A 50 20.30 -4.56 -14.26
C MET A 50 18.89 -5.00 -14.69
N ASN A 51 17.87 -4.17 -14.45
CA ASN A 51 16.47 -4.49 -14.82
C ASN A 51 16.15 -4.24 -16.31
N LYS A 52 17.12 -3.82 -17.13
CA LYS A 52 16.90 -3.59 -18.58
C LYS A 52 16.71 -4.88 -19.39
N GLU A 53 17.06 -6.03 -18.82
CA GLU A 53 16.92 -7.34 -19.48
C GLU A 53 15.61 -8.05 -19.11
N ASN A 54 14.88 -7.55 -18.11
CA ASN A 54 13.61 -8.14 -17.67
C ASN A 54 12.46 -7.43 -18.41
N SER A 55 11.78 -8.12 -19.31
CA SER A 55 10.64 -7.57 -20.08
C SER A 55 9.37 -7.40 -19.23
N GLY A 56 9.34 -7.92 -18.01
CA GLY A 56 8.19 -7.82 -17.11
C GLY A 56 8.16 -6.50 -16.34
N ILE A 57 7.01 -5.83 -16.35
CA ILE A 57 6.74 -4.65 -15.52
C ILE A 57 6.10 -5.11 -14.20
N LEU A 58 6.63 -4.64 -13.08
CA LEU A 58 6.09 -4.87 -11.73
C LEU A 58 5.60 -3.56 -11.13
N LEU A 59 4.33 -3.51 -10.72
CA LEU A 59 3.77 -2.36 -10.00
C LEU A 59 3.83 -2.60 -8.50
N GLY A 60 4.51 -1.70 -7.78
CA GLY A 60 4.63 -1.74 -6.32
C GLY A 60 3.44 -1.08 -5.63
N MET A 61 2.82 -1.78 -4.69
CA MET A 61 1.73 -1.24 -3.88
C MET A 61 2.26 -0.23 -2.87
N ASN A 62 1.83 1.03 -3.03
CA ASN A 62 2.06 2.11 -2.09
C ASN A 62 0.83 2.25 -1.19
N TRP A 63 1.04 2.09 0.10
CA TRP A 63 0.03 2.28 1.15
C TRP A 63 0.68 3.01 2.32
N ARG A 64 -0.13 3.54 3.24
CA ARG A 64 0.38 4.27 4.41
C ARG A 64 -0.56 4.17 5.60
N THR A 65 -0.14 4.67 6.75
CA THR A 65 -1.05 4.92 7.88
C THR A 65 -1.40 6.40 7.91
N ALA A 66 -2.53 6.75 8.53
CA ALA A 66 -2.88 8.14 8.80
C ALA A 66 -1.87 8.79 9.76
N THR A 67 -1.69 10.11 9.67
CA THR A 67 -0.82 10.85 10.58
C THR A 67 -1.47 10.95 11.96
N ARG A 68 -0.70 10.64 13.02
CA ARG A 68 -1.22 10.52 14.39
C ARG A 68 -1.59 11.83 15.06
N VAL A 69 -0.84 12.90 14.79
CA VAL A 69 -1.00 14.17 15.49
C VAL A 69 -1.80 15.12 14.60
N GLU A 70 -2.92 15.63 15.12
CA GLU A 70 -3.83 16.53 14.39
C GLU A 70 -3.10 17.74 13.76
N ASN A 71 -2.04 18.23 14.39
CA ASN A 71 -1.27 19.39 13.96
C ASN A 71 0.13 19.08 13.40
N ALA A 72 0.50 17.82 13.20
CA ALA A 72 1.77 17.45 12.58
C ALA A 72 1.52 16.59 11.34
N TYR A 73 1.43 17.24 10.18
CA TYR A 73 1.53 16.52 8.92
C TYR A 73 2.93 15.92 8.81
N ASN A 74 3.01 14.60 8.82
CA ASN A 74 4.24 13.88 8.55
C ASN A 74 4.01 13.03 7.31
N GLY A 75 4.51 13.51 6.16
CA GLY A 75 4.43 12.77 4.89
C GLY A 75 5.26 11.49 4.86
N TYR A 76 5.92 11.14 5.97
CA TYR A 76 6.57 9.85 6.13
C TYR A 76 5.56 8.78 6.49
N ASN A 77 5.56 7.71 5.71
CA ASN A 77 4.84 6.47 5.98
C ASN A 77 5.38 5.85 7.28
N SER A 78 4.89 6.29 8.43
CA SER A 78 5.08 5.53 9.66
C SER A 78 4.27 4.26 9.49
N HIS A 79 4.85 3.16 9.04
CA HIS A 79 4.13 1.90 8.89
C HIS A 79 3.85 1.30 10.28
N GLU A 80 3.07 2.01 11.09
CA GLU A 80 2.83 1.71 12.48
C GLU A 80 1.41 2.08 12.90
N ALA A 81 0.72 1.15 13.53
CA ALA A 81 -0.60 1.38 14.13
C ALA A 81 -0.50 1.40 15.66
N GLU A 82 -1.23 2.30 16.30
CA GLU A 82 -1.43 2.25 17.75
C GLU A 82 -2.46 1.18 18.09
N VAL A 83 -2.21 0.43 19.15
CA VAL A 83 -3.06 -0.69 19.57
C VAL A 83 -3.10 -0.76 21.09
N THR A 84 -4.18 -1.32 21.62
CA THR A 84 -4.27 -1.63 23.05
C THR A 84 -3.61 -2.98 23.36
N GLN A 85 -3.28 -3.21 24.63
CA GLN A 85 -2.83 -4.52 25.10
C GLN A 85 -3.82 -5.64 24.76
N ALA A 86 -5.13 -5.38 24.91
CA ALA A 86 -6.18 -6.33 24.57
C ALA A 86 -6.20 -6.66 23.07
N GLN A 87 -5.99 -5.65 22.22
CA GLN A 87 -5.89 -5.86 20.76
C GLN A 87 -4.65 -6.69 20.39
N LEU A 88 -3.51 -6.48 21.04
CA LEU A 88 -2.32 -7.31 20.83
C LEU A 88 -2.58 -8.78 21.15
N LEU A 89 -3.19 -9.05 22.31
CA LEU A 89 -3.56 -10.40 22.71
C LEU A 89 -4.58 -11.02 21.75
N ALA A 90 -5.55 -10.24 21.27
CA ALA A 90 -6.53 -10.70 20.28
C ALA A 90 -5.91 -11.01 18.91
N LEU A 91 -4.78 -10.37 18.57
CA LEU A 91 -3.96 -10.73 17.40
C LEU A 91 -3.02 -11.92 17.66
N GLY A 92 -3.13 -12.50 18.86
CA GLY A 92 -2.37 -13.65 19.33
C GLY A 92 -0.89 -13.34 19.55
N PHE A 93 -0.55 -12.08 19.78
CA PHE A 93 0.77 -11.69 20.24
C PHE A 93 0.86 -11.78 21.76
N GLU A 94 2.07 -12.09 22.24
CA GLU A 94 2.43 -11.82 23.63
C GLU A 94 2.60 -10.30 23.82
N VAL A 95 2.35 -9.84 25.04
CA VAL A 95 2.49 -8.42 25.37
C VAL A 95 3.98 -8.10 25.48
N PRO A 96 4.54 -7.22 24.63
CA PRO A 96 5.95 -6.85 24.73
C PRO A 96 6.17 -6.04 26.01
N ASP A 97 7.24 -6.33 26.75
CA ASP A 97 7.74 -5.48 27.82
C ASP A 97 8.91 -4.61 27.31
N ASN A 98 9.49 -3.81 28.20
CA ASN A 98 10.64 -2.95 27.88
C ASN A 98 11.94 -3.73 27.60
N GLU A 99 12.01 -5.02 27.93
CA GLU A 99 13.18 -5.88 27.77
C GLU A 99 13.09 -6.75 26.50
N TYR A 100 11.87 -6.96 25.96
CA TYR A 100 11.60 -7.87 24.85
C TYR A 100 11.52 -7.17 23.48
N TYR A 101 12.67 -6.97 22.84
CA TYR A 101 12.79 -6.51 21.45
C TYR A 101 12.59 -7.62 20.38
N GLY A 102 12.33 -8.86 20.80
CA GLY A 102 12.40 -10.07 19.97
C GLY A 102 11.09 -10.57 19.35
N ALA A 103 9.99 -9.81 19.44
CA ALA A 103 8.69 -10.27 18.96
C ALA A 103 8.73 -10.63 17.46
N GLN A 104 8.38 -11.88 17.15
CA GLN A 104 8.37 -12.39 15.80
C GLN A 104 7.24 -11.73 14.99
N SER A 105 7.54 -11.45 13.72
CA SER A 105 6.50 -11.03 12.77
C SER A 105 5.48 -12.15 12.60
N ARG A 106 4.20 -11.79 12.58
CA ARG A 106 3.11 -12.70 12.26
C ARG A 106 2.36 -12.20 11.03
N GLN A 107 1.93 -13.15 10.21
CA GLN A 107 0.96 -12.89 9.14
C GLN A 107 -0.41 -12.60 9.73
N LEU A 108 -0.99 -11.46 9.34
CA LEU A 108 -2.34 -11.03 9.67
C LEU A 108 -3.09 -10.66 8.40
N TYR A 109 -4.41 -10.58 8.50
CA TYR A 109 -5.27 -9.98 7.49
C TYR A 109 -5.40 -8.49 7.78
N TRP A 110 -5.17 -7.65 6.78
CA TRP A 110 -5.23 -6.20 6.87
C TRP A 110 -6.38 -5.67 6.04
N ALA A 111 -7.11 -4.72 6.60
CA ALA A 111 -8.08 -3.90 5.90
C ALA A 111 -7.42 -2.56 5.56
N LEU A 112 -7.45 -2.20 4.28
CA LEU A 112 -6.98 -0.92 3.77
C LEU A 112 -8.17 -0.15 3.18
N GLU A 113 -8.34 1.11 3.56
CA GLU A 113 -9.34 2.02 2.99
C GLU A 113 -8.73 2.74 1.79
N PHE A 114 -9.40 2.68 0.64
CA PHE A 114 -9.04 3.45 -0.54
C PHE A 114 -9.89 4.73 -0.63
N ASP A 115 -9.21 5.88 -0.72
CA ASP A 115 -9.81 7.18 -1.04
C ASP A 115 -11.04 7.55 -0.20
N GLY A 116 -11.04 7.17 1.08
CA GLY A 116 -12.16 7.34 1.99
C GLY A 116 -11.95 8.44 3.03
N ALA A 117 -12.48 8.18 4.23
CA ALA A 117 -12.47 9.15 5.32
C ALA A 117 -11.05 9.49 5.79
N LEU A 118 -10.14 8.50 5.84
CA LEU A 118 -8.75 8.72 6.24
C LEU A 118 -8.01 9.61 5.24
N HIS A 119 -8.22 9.40 3.94
CA HIS A 119 -7.63 10.26 2.91
C HIS A 119 -8.16 11.69 2.99
N THR A 120 -9.47 11.85 3.13
CA THR A 120 -10.11 13.16 3.31
C THR A 120 -9.53 13.90 4.50
N ALA A 121 -9.35 13.20 5.63
CA ALA A 121 -8.77 13.77 6.84
C ALA A 121 -7.30 14.23 6.63
N GLU A 122 -6.47 13.47 5.91
CA GLU A 122 -5.09 13.88 5.61
C GLU A 122 -5.03 15.12 4.70
N ILE A 123 -5.92 15.22 3.71
CA ILE A 123 -6.03 16.45 2.90
C ILE A 123 -6.40 17.64 3.79
N THR A 124 -7.39 17.48 4.67
CA THR A 124 -7.81 18.55 5.59
C THR A 124 -6.66 19.00 6.50
N LYS A 125 -5.90 18.06 7.08
CA LYS A 125 -4.71 18.39 7.90
C LYS A 125 -3.67 19.17 7.10
N ALA A 126 -3.37 18.75 5.88
CA ALA A 126 -2.39 19.44 5.02
C ALA A 126 -2.86 20.84 4.63
N GLU A 127 -4.16 21.01 4.36
CA GLU A 127 -4.76 22.32 4.05
C GLU A 127 -4.68 23.25 5.26
N LEU A 128 -5.12 22.80 6.44
CA LEU A 128 -5.03 23.58 7.68
C LEU A 128 -3.60 24.01 8.01
N ARG A 129 -2.62 23.11 7.83
CA ARG A 129 -1.20 23.42 8.02
C ARG A 129 -0.72 24.51 7.05
N TYR A 130 -1.11 24.43 5.77
CA TYR A 130 -0.75 25.44 4.78
C TYR A 130 -1.38 26.79 5.12
N GLN A 131 -2.66 26.84 5.49
CA GLN A 131 -3.34 28.08 5.86
C GLN A 131 -2.68 28.74 7.08
N ALA A 132 -2.35 27.97 8.12
CA ALA A 132 -1.65 28.48 9.30
C ALA A 132 -0.25 29.04 8.96
N ALA A 133 0.49 28.36 8.09
CA ALA A 133 1.81 28.83 7.63
C ALA A 133 1.71 30.09 6.76
N LEU A 134 0.68 30.20 5.91
CA LEU A 134 0.40 31.36 5.09
C LEU A 134 0.03 32.59 5.93
N GLU A 135 -0.82 32.40 6.95
CA GLU A 135 -1.19 33.47 7.88
C GLU A 135 0.04 33.96 8.65
N THR A 136 0.85 33.03 9.18
CA THR A 136 2.09 33.35 9.91
C THR A 136 3.07 34.14 9.03
N TYR A 137 3.24 33.75 7.76
CA TYR A 137 4.07 34.49 6.81
C TYR A 137 3.51 35.88 6.50
N THR A 138 2.18 36.00 6.33
CA THR A 138 1.52 37.29 6.05
C THR A 138 1.70 38.27 7.22
N GLN A 139 1.57 37.80 8.46
CA GLN A 139 1.76 38.61 9.66
C GLN A 139 3.24 38.96 9.90
N GLN A 140 4.15 38.03 9.60
CA GLN A 140 5.59 38.19 9.85
C GLN A 140 6.41 37.67 8.66
N PRO A 141 6.62 38.50 7.62
CA PRO A 141 7.41 38.11 6.46
C PRO A 141 8.90 37.96 6.82
N ASN A 142 9.39 36.72 6.84
CA ASN A 142 10.80 36.38 7.00
C ASN A 142 11.11 35.05 6.29
N GLU A 143 12.40 34.74 6.11
CA GLU A 143 12.85 33.54 5.37
C GLU A 143 12.34 32.23 5.97
N ASN A 144 12.30 32.12 7.31
CA ASN A 144 11.82 30.90 7.97
C ASN A 144 10.32 30.68 7.70
N ASN A 145 9.51 31.74 7.81
CA ASN A 145 8.08 31.69 7.56
C ASN A 145 7.78 31.48 6.07
N LEU A 146 8.59 32.04 5.17
CA LEU A 146 8.50 31.77 3.74
C LEU A 146 8.72 30.28 3.45
N ARG A 147 9.79 29.69 4.01
CA ARG A 147 10.10 28.27 3.86
C ARG A 147 8.98 27.39 4.41
N LEU A 148 8.46 27.68 5.60
CA LEU A 148 7.35 26.91 6.20
C LEU A 148 6.08 26.95 5.32
N LYS A 149 5.76 28.11 4.74
CA LYS A 149 4.65 28.28 3.81
C LYS A 149 4.87 27.50 2.50
N ASP A 150 6.07 27.55 1.93
CA ASP A 150 6.39 26.81 0.69
C ASP A 150 6.41 25.28 0.92
N ASP A 151 6.99 24.80 2.04
CA ASP A 151 7.03 23.38 2.41
C ASP A 151 5.64 22.81 2.70
N SER A 152 4.77 23.59 3.35
CA SER A 152 3.38 23.19 3.61
C SER A 152 2.54 23.19 2.33
N LEU A 153 2.78 24.13 1.39
CA LEU A 153 2.15 24.09 0.07
C LEU A 153 2.58 22.86 -0.72
N VAL A 154 3.88 22.53 -0.71
CA VAL A 154 4.40 21.30 -1.34
C VAL A 154 3.73 20.06 -0.75
N SER A 155 3.61 20.00 0.58
CA SER A 155 2.94 18.91 1.29
C SER A 155 1.49 18.74 0.86
N LEU A 156 0.73 19.84 0.81
CA LEU A 156 -0.65 19.86 0.34
C LEU A 156 -0.79 19.38 -1.11
N LYS A 157 0.11 19.81 -2.00
CA LYS A 157 0.11 19.35 -3.40
C LYS A 157 0.42 17.86 -3.50
N LYS A 158 1.37 17.35 -2.69
CA LYS A 158 1.67 15.90 -2.64
C LYS A 158 0.47 15.08 -2.19
N GLU A 159 -0.23 15.51 -1.14
CA GLU A 159 -1.47 14.87 -0.69
C GLU A 159 -2.54 14.82 -1.78
N LYS A 160 -2.67 15.89 -2.57
CA LYS A 160 -3.67 15.94 -3.65
C LYS A 160 -3.28 15.14 -4.89
N LEU A 161 -1.99 14.99 -5.19
CA LEU A 161 -1.53 14.51 -6.51
C LEU A 161 -0.71 13.22 -6.49
N THR A 162 0.13 12.97 -5.49
CA THR A 162 1.15 11.92 -5.57
C THR A 162 1.15 10.93 -4.41
N ASN A 163 0.80 11.36 -3.19
CA ASN A 163 0.76 10.45 -2.03
C ASN A 163 -0.37 9.43 -2.19
N SER A 164 -0.13 8.20 -1.75
CA SER A 164 -1.14 7.14 -1.83
C SER A 164 -2.43 7.50 -1.09
N ARG A 165 -3.58 7.14 -1.67
CA ARG A 165 -4.89 7.20 -1.02
C ARG A 165 -5.28 5.90 -0.32
N LEU A 166 -4.39 4.93 -0.30
CA LEU A 166 -4.61 3.63 0.31
C LEU A 166 -4.05 3.62 1.73
N PHE A 167 -4.96 3.55 2.71
CA PHE A 167 -4.64 3.68 4.13
C PHE A 167 -4.88 2.41 4.90
N PHE A 168 -3.94 2.02 5.75
CA PHE A 168 -4.18 0.97 6.73
C PHE A 168 -5.23 1.39 7.76
N VAL A 169 -6.23 0.53 7.95
CA VAL A 169 -7.30 0.72 8.94
C VAL A 169 -7.11 -0.23 10.12
N LYS A 170 -7.00 -1.54 9.84
CA LYS A 170 -7.08 -2.57 10.87
C LYS A 170 -6.35 -3.84 10.46
N ALA A 171 -5.83 -4.57 11.45
CA ALA A 171 -5.36 -5.94 11.31
C ALA A 171 -6.23 -6.90 12.13
N ALA A 172 -6.36 -8.13 11.64
CA ALA A 172 -7.09 -9.22 12.29
C ALA A 172 -6.43 -10.59 12.04
N LEU A 173 -6.73 -11.58 12.89
CA LEU A 173 -6.33 -12.98 12.70
C LEU A 173 -7.21 -13.73 11.69
N ASP A 174 -8.45 -13.29 11.55
CA ASP A 174 -9.47 -13.94 10.75
C ASP A 174 -9.96 -13.01 9.64
N TYR A 175 -10.02 -13.53 8.42
CA TYR A 175 -10.49 -12.78 7.26
C TYR A 175 -12.00 -12.55 7.31
N GLU A 176 -12.79 -13.57 7.64
CA GLU A 176 -14.25 -13.50 7.56
C GLU A 176 -14.80 -12.46 8.54
N SER A 177 -14.29 -12.44 9.77
CA SER A 177 -14.64 -11.44 10.78
C SER A 177 -14.25 -10.03 10.35
N LEU A 178 -13.08 -9.87 9.72
CA LEU A 178 -12.61 -8.58 9.21
C LEU A 178 -13.48 -8.11 8.03
N ALA A 179 -13.78 -8.99 7.08
CA ALA A 179 -14.62 -8.66 5.93
C ALA A 179 -16.06 -8.33 6.36
N ALA A 180 -16.60 -9.04 7.36
CA ALA A 180 -17.92 -8.77 7.90
C ALA A 180 -18.02 -7.38 8.57
N GLU A 181 -16.98 -6.95 9.28
CA GLU A 181 -16.92 -5.62 9.93
C GLU A 181 -17.01 -4.47 8.91
N PHE A 182 -16.45 -4.67 7.72
CA PHE A 182 -16.41 -3.68 6.64
C PHE A 182 -17.39 -4.01 5.50
N SER A 183 -18.40 -4.85 5.77
CA SER A 183 -19.38 -5.25 4.76
C SER A 183 -20.16 -4.05 4.23
N GLY A 184 -20.33 -3.99 2.90
CA GLY A 184 -21.01 -2.89 2.21
C GLY A 184 -20.13 -1.66 1.94
N GLN A 185 -18.83 -1.73 2.23
CA GLN A 185 -17.86 -0.68 1.86
C GLN A 185 -17.04 -1.12 0.65
N ASP A 186 -17.39 -0.59 -0.52
CA ASP A 186 -16.77 -0.98 -1.80
C ASP A 186 -15.34 -0.42 -1.98
N ASN A 187 -14.93 0.49 -1.10
CA ASN A 187 -13.59 1.08 -1.10
C ASN A 187 -12.61 0.38 -0.15
N MET A 188 -12.97 -0.81 0.34
CA MET A 188 -12.13 -1.60 1.25
C MET A 188 -11.35 -2.67 0.51
N LEU A 189 -10.05 -2.73 0.78
CA LEU A 189 -9.12 -3.73 0.28
C LEU A 189 -8.64 -4.64 1.41
N PHE A 190 -8.81 -5.95 1.24
CA PHE A 190 -8.30 -6.95 2.18
C PHE A 190 -7.07 -7.66 1.63
N VAL A 191 -5.98 -7.62 2.40
CA VAL A 191 -4.69 -8.21 2.03
C VAL A 191 -4.07 -8.93 3.20
N LYS A 192 -3.03 -9.73 2.93
CA LYS A 192 -2.20 -10.33 3.98
C LYS A 192 -0.95 -9.49 4.17
N GLY A 193 -0.58 -9.23 5.42
CA GLY A 193 0.64 -8.51 5.75
C GLY A 193 1.31 -9.03 7.00
N LEU A 194 2.60 -8.73 7.14
CA LEU A 194 3.40 -9.09 8.30
C LEU A 194 3.42 -7.93 9.29
N ALA A 195 2.98 -8.18 10.52
CA ALA A 195 3.06 -7.20 11.60
C ALA A 195 3.84 -7.78 12.78
N LYS A 196 4.50 -6.90 13.54
CA LYS A 196 5.08 -7.26 14.83
C LYS A 196 4.73 -6.23 15.89
N PRO A 197 4.44 -6.64 17.13
CA PRO A 197 4.19 -5.72 18.21
C PRO A 197 5.50 -5.14 18.72
N TYR A 198 5.44 -3.95 19.28
CA TYR A 198 6.49 -3.42 20.13
C TYR A 198 5.92 -2.46 21.16
N TYR A 199 6.63 -2.30 22.26
CA TYR A 199 6.30 -1.32 23.28
C TYR A 199 7.10 -0.04 23.05
N ASN A 200 6.43 1.10 22.95
CA ASN A 200 7.09 2.39 22.83
C ASN A 200 7.25 3.02 24.21
N VAL A 201 8.50 3.03 24.70
CA VAL A 201 8.85 3.55 26.02
C VAL A 201 8.67 5.06 26.15
N ASN A 202 8.77 5.82 25.04
CA ASN A 202 8.73 7.28 25.09
C ASN A 202 7.33 7.82 25.37
N ASN A 203 6.31 7.15 24.85
CA ASN A 203 4.91 7.55 25.04
C ASN A 203 4.08 6.49 25.79
N ASN A 204 4.73 5.49 26.38
CA ASN A 204 4.09 4.44 27.19
C ASN A 204 2.91 3.77 26.47
N SER A 205 3.08 3.45 25.17
CA SER A 205 2.01 2.87 24.35
C SER A 205 2.44 1.67 23.52
N TYR A 206 1.49 0.75 23.29
CA TYR A 206 1.67 -0.43 22.45
C TYR A 206 1.44 -0.10 20.99
N ARG A 207 2.28 -0.66 20.12
CA ARG A 207 2.21 -0.42 18.68
C ARG A 207 2.38 -1.70 17.89
N LEU A 208 1.79 -1.73 16.71
CA LEU A 208 2.11 -2.68 15.65
C LEU A 208 3.01 -1.99 14.63
N LEU A 209 4.21 -2.54 14.43
CA LEU A 209 5.00 -2.24 13.24
C LEU A 209 4.48 -3.10 12.09
N LEU A 210 3.92 -2.45 11.08
CA LEU A 210 3.40 -3.03 9.85
C LEU A 210 4.57 -3.16 8.86
N ARG A 211 5.12 -4.37 8.70
CA ARG A 211 6.38 -4.60 8.01
C ARG A 211 6.24 -4.49 6.50
N GLU A 212 5.37 -5.33 5.94
CA GLU A 212 5.18 -5.45 4.50
C GLU A 212 3.88 -6.19 4.19
N LEU A 213 3.36 -5.97 2.98
CA LEU A 213 2.34 -6.83 2.39
C LEU A 213 3.00 -8.11 1.88
N LEU A 214 2.34 -9.26 2.04
CA LEU A 214 2.85 -10.51 1.46
C LEU A 214 2.89 -10.47 -0.07
N VAL A 215 1.96 -9.74 -0.69
CA VAL A 215 1.98 -9.41 -2.10
C VAL A 215 2.02 -7.90 -2.23
N SER A 216 3.24 -7.37 -2.34
CA SER A 216 3.49 -5.93 -2.48
C SER A 216 3.79 -5.51 -3.92
N ASN A 217 4.02 -6.46 -4.82
CA ASN A 217 4.35 -6.21 -6.22
C ASN A 217 3.42 -7.01 -7.12
N ILE A 218 2.88 -6.37 -8.14
CA ILE A 218 1.88 -6.92 -9.04
C ILE A 218 2.48 -6.96 -10.43
N MET A 219 2.55 -8.15 -11.01
CA MET A 219 3.05 -8.31 -12.37
C MET A 219 2.02 -7.84 -13.37
N VAL A 220 2.44 -6.97 -14.28
CA VAL A 220 1.63 -6.47 -15.38
C VAL A 220 1.55 -7.56 -16.47
N PRO A 221 0.34 -8.02 -16.83
CA PRO A 221 0.16 -8.91 -17.98
C PRO A 221 0.75 -8.29 -19.26
N LEU A 222 1.30 -9.15 -20.13
CA LEU A 222 1.99 -8.71 -21.35
C LEU A 222 1.10 -7.80 -22.23
N GLU A 223 -0.20 -8.09 -22.30
CA GLU A 223 -1.19 -7.31 -23.06
C GLU A 223 -1.31 -5.84 -22.63
N TYR A 224 -0.89 -5.49 -21.40
CA TYR A 224 -0.91 -4.13 -20.87
C TYR A 224 0.50 -3.51 -20.72
N SER A 225 1.54 -4.21 -21.18
CA SER A 225 2.92 -3.76 -20.98
C SER A 225 3.25 -2.51 -21.81
N GLU A 226 2.68 -2.38 -23.01
CA GLU A 226 2.91 -1.23 -23.89
C GLU A 226 2.34 0.07 -23.28
N ASP A 227 1.20 0.01 -22.59
CA ASP A 227 0.58 1.17 -21.92
C ASP A 227 1.51 1.79 -20.86
N LEU A 228 2.40 1.01 -20.28
CA LEU A 228 3.35 1.46 -19.26
C LEU A 228 4.78 1.56 -19.80
N SER A 229 5.00 1.14 -21.05
CA SER A 229 6.30 1.19 -21.69
C SER A 229 6.76 2.65 -21.84
N GLY A 230 8.06 2.89 -21.61
CA GLY A 230 8.63 4.25 -21.66
C GLY A 230 8.37 5.12 -20.43
N LEU A 231 7.47 4.72 -19.51
CA LEU A 231 7.33 5.40 -18.23
C LEU A 231 8.45 4.99 -17.27
N SER A 232 9.03 5.98 -16.59
CA SER A 232 9.96 5.79 -15.48
C SER A 232 9.29 6.14 -14.16
N ARG A 233 9.73 5.52 -13.07
CA ARG A 233 9.26 5.87 -11.72
C ARG A 233 9.48 7.37 -11.45
N LEU A 234 8.46 8.03 -10.90
CA LEU A 234 8.56 9.41 -10.43
C LEU A 234 9.57 9.55 -9.29
N GLY A 235 10.36 10.62 -9.35
CA GLY A 235 11.25 11.04 -8.27
C GLY A 235 10.46 11.54 -7.06
N TYR A 236 11.10 11.53 -5.89
CA TYR A 236 10.46 11.96 -4.64
C TYR A 236 10.01 13.43 -4.64
N GLN A 237 10.64 14.27 -5.48
CA GLN A 237 10.30 15.68 -5.61
C GLN A 237 9.27 15.95 -6.71
N ASP A 238 8.93 14.95 -7.51
CA ASP A 238 7.97 15.12 -8.60
C ASP A 238 6.56 15.21 -8.01
N ILE A 239 5.82 16.25 -8.43
CA ILE A 239 4.44 16.49 -8.01
C ILE A 239 3.61 16.63 -9.27
N THR A 240 3.20 15.48 -9.81
CA THR A 240 2.46 15.38 -11.06
C THR A 240 1.17 14.61 -10.86
N ALA A 241 0.18 14.88 -11.69
CA ALA A 241 -1.02 14.05 -11.73
C ALA A 241 -0.66 12.61 -12.16
N PRO A 242 -1.41 11.58 -11.70
CA PRO A 242 -1.12 10.20 -12.05
C PRO A 242 -1.22 9.96 -13.55
N ARG A 243 -0.23 9.28 -14.12
CA ARG A 243 -0.13 9.09 -15.59
C ARG A 243 -0.93 7.91 -16.11
N TYR A 244 -1.31 6.98 -15.24
CA TYR A 244 -2.10 5.81 -15.61
C TYR A 244 -3.09 5.42 -14.51
N THR A 245 -4.07 4.62 -14.90
CA THR A 245 -5.01 3.89 -14.03
C THR A 245 -4.90 2.40 -14.28
N VAL A 246 -5.17 1.61 -13.25
CA VAL A 246 -5.15 0.14 -13.30
C VAL A 246 -6.40 -0.37 -12.61
N ASP A 247 -7.20 -1.12 -13.34
CA ASP A 247 -8.32 -1.86 -12.74
C ASP A 247 -7.79 -3.20 -12.23
N ILE A 248 -8.06 -3.48 -10.96
CA ILE A 248 -7.48 -4.60 -10.25
C ILE A 248 -8.53 -5.26 -9.36
N LYS A 249 -8.49 -6.58 -9.33
CA LYS A 249 -9.37 -7.41 -8.49
C LYS A 249 -8.53 -8.24 -7.55
N TRP A 250 -9.07 -8.49 -6.35
CA TRP A 250 -8.55 -9.44 -5.38
C TRP A 250 -9.51 -10.60 -5.24
N GLY A 251 -8.94 -11.80 -5.12
CA GLY A 251 -9.71 -13.04 -5.15
C GLY A 251 -9.77 -13.72 -3.80
N SER A 252 -10.18 -14.98 -3.83
CA SER A 252 -10.34 -15.80 -2.62
C SER A 252 -9.03 -16.09 -1.88
N ARG A 253 -7.87 -15.90 -2.52
CA ARG A 253 -6.56 -15.98 -1.82
C ARG A 253 -6.07 -14.63 -1.29
N LEU A 254 -6.84 -13.55 -1.52
CA LEU A 254 -6.45 -12.15 -1.32
C LEU A 254 -5.23 -11.77 -2.16
N GLU A 255 -5.12 -12.37 -3.34
CA GLU A 255 -4.06 -12.10 -4.30
C GLU A 255 -4.63 -11.28 -5.46
N PRO A 256 -3.93 -10.23 -5.90
CA PRO A 256 -4.38 -9.34 -6.97
C PRO A 256 -4.21 -9.94 -8.37
N TRP A 257 -5.06 -9.51 -9.30
CA TRP A 257 -4.76 -9.55 -10.74
C TRP A 257 -5.30 -8.30 -11.44
N ILE A 258 -4.53 -7.84 -12.42
CA ILE A 258 -4.89 -6.70 -13.27
C ILE A 258 -5.92 -7.17 -14.29
N THR A 259 -6.97 -6.37 -14.48
CA THR A 259 -8.01 -6.58 -15.50
C THR A 259 -8.03 -5.51 -16.57
N ASN A 260 -7.33 -4.39 -16.36
CA ASN A 260 -7.17 -3.33 -17.34
C ASN A 260 -6.06 -2.36 -16.91
N VAL A 261 -5.41 -1.74 -17.89
CA VAL A 261 -4.49 -0.61 -17.68
C VAL A 261 -4.88 0.47 -18.69
N THR A 262 -4.84 1.73 -18.26
CA THR A 262 -5.11 2.86 -19.16
C THR A 262 -4.06 3.93 -18.94
N ASN A 263 -3.30 4.25 -19.99
CA ASN A 263 -2.39 5.37 -20.00
C ASN A 263 -3.14 6.67 -20.30
N LYS A 264 -3.15 7.59 -19.34
CA LYS A 264 -3.85 8.88 -19.48
C LYS A 264 -3.13 9.87 -20.40
N GLN A 265 -1.86 9.61 -20.73
CA GLN A 265 -1.09 10.43 -21.67
C GLN A 265 -1.31 10.01 -23.13
N LEU A 266 -1.80 8.79 -23.37
CA LEU A 266 -2.11 8.27 -24.72
C LEU A 266 -3.59 8.45 -25.11
N GLY A 267 -4.46 8.81 -24.16
CA GLY A 267 -5.90 8.99 -24.36
C GLY A 267 -6.36 10.41 -24.73
N SER A 268 -5.47 11.26 -25.24
CA SER A 268 -5.79 12.62 -25.70
C SER A 268 -5.63 12.75 -27.22
N GLU A 269 -6.36 11.93 -27.98
CA GLU A 269 -6.63 12.11 -29.41
C GLU A 269 -8.08 12.54 -29.64
#